data_AF-A0A2S9FB90-F1
#
_entry.id   AF-A0A2S9FB90-F1
#
_cell.length_a   1.000
_cell.length_b   1.000
_cell.length_c   1.000
_cell.angle_alpha   90.00
_cell.angle_beta   90.00
_cell.angle_gamma   90.00
#
_symmetry.space_group_name_H-M   'P 1'
#
loop_
_entity.id
_entity.type
_entity.pdbx_description
1 polymer ?
#
loop_
_entity_poly.entity_id
_entity_poly.type
_entity_poly.pdbx_seq_one_letter_code
_entity_poly.pdbx_strand_id
1 'polypeptide(L)'
;MQDTHVVINQVPPLEDYNPAASPVLAEALIREGGQWGADEVAELGALAGSATAQRWGELADRNRPVLRTHDRYGHRVDEVEYDPAYHELMRVAVGHGLHAAPWADERSGAHVVRAAKTSVWTPEPGHICPISMTYAVVPALRHNPELAAVYEPLLTSRAYDPELAVPTTKTGLTAGMSMTEKQGGSDVRAGTTEAIP
;
A
#
# COMPACT_ATOMS: atom_id res chain seq x y z
N MET A 1 -6.82 44.04 -10.07
CA MET A 1 -7.44 43.86 -11.41
C MET A 1 -8.94 43.88 -11.19
N GLN A 2 -9.72 44.50 -12.07
CA GLN A 2 -11.18 44.34 -12.05
C GLN A 2 -11.53 42.95 -12.61
N ASP A 3 -12.51 42.28 -12.01
CA ASP A 3 -13.03 41.01 -12.52
C ASP A 3 -13.62 41.21 -13.92
N THR A 4 -13.30 40.32 -14.86
CA THR A 4 -13.73 40.45 -16.27
C THR A 4 -15.02 39.68 -16.58
N HIS A 5 -15.41 38.74 -15.72
CA HIS A 5 -16.61 37.92 -15.85
C HIS A 5 -16.94 37.22 -14.52
N VAL A 6 -18.14 36.61 -14.45
CA VAL A 6 -18.55 35.70 -13.36
C VAL A 6 -18.44 34.27 -13.85
N VAL A 7 -17.80 33.40 -13.07
CA VAL A 7 -17.71 31.97 -13.36
C VAL A 7 -19.01 31.28 -12.90
N ILE A 8 -19.73 30.66 -13.84
CA ILE A 8 -20.99 29.94 -13.59
C ILE A 8 -20.92 28.53 -14.18
N ASN A 9 -21.86 27.66 -13.80
CA ASN A 9 -21.99 26.29 -14.31
C ASN A 9 -20.73 25.42 -14.14
N GLN A 10 -20.10 25.48 -12.96
CA GLN A 10 -19.00 24.60 -12.59
C GLN A 10 -19.52 23.46 -11.70
N VAL A 11 -19.08 22.24 -12.00
CA VAL A 11 -19.37 21.07 -11.16
C VAL A 11 -18.47 21.14 -9.92
N PRO A 12 -19.00 20.94 -8.70
CA PRO A 12 -18.16 20.89 -7.51
C PRO A 12 -17.22 19.68 -7.54
N PRO A 13 -16.07 19.72 -6.86
CA PRO A 13 -15.24 18.54 -6.64
C PRO A 13 -16.05 17.38 -6.04
N LEU A 14 -15.72 16.15 -6.43
CA LEU A 14 -16.28 14.95 -5.82
C LEU A 14 -15.47 14.63 -4.55
N GLU A 15 -15.81 15.30 -3.46
CA GLU A 15 -15.22 15.12 -2.13
C GLU A 15 -16.29 14.61 -1.15
N ASP A 16 -15.84 14.01 -0.04
CA ASP A 16 -16.69 13.48 1.04
C ASP A 16 -17.72 12.43 0.58
N TYR A 17 -17.37 11.70 -0.49
CA TYR A 17 -18.14 10.58 -1.03
C TYR A 17 -17.56 9.24 -0.56
N ASN A 18 -18.40 8.34 -0.05
CA ASN A 18 -17.94 7.03 0.38
C ASN A 18 -18.10 5.97 -0.74
N PRO A 19 -17.03 5.52 -1.43
CA PRO A 19 -17.09 4.45 -2.43
C PRO A 19 -17.59 3.11 -1.86
N ALA A 20 -17.51 2.90 -0.54
CA ALA A 20 -18.05 1.72 0.11
C ALA A 20 -19.59 1.64 0.09
N ALA A 21 -20.27 2.77 -0.16
CA ALA A 21 -21.73 2.82 -0.26
C ALA A 21 -22.28 2.16 -1.55
N SER A 22 -21.41 1.69 -2.44
CA SER A 22 -21.81 0.95 -3.63
C SER A 22 -22.57 -0.34 -3.25
N PRO A 23 -23.83 -0.52 -3.72
CA PRO A 23 -24.61 -1.71 -3.40
C PRO A 23 -23.94 -2.99 -3.92
N VAL A 24 -23.27 -2.90 -5.08
CA VAL A 24 -22.53 -4.04 -5.66
C VAL A 24 -21.42 -4.52 -4.74
N LEU A 25 -20.71 -3.59 -4.09
CA LEU A 25 -19.64 -3.94 -3.16
C LEU A 25 -20.22 -4.56 -1.87
N ALA A 26 -21.28 -3.96 -1.32
CA ALA A 26 -21.94 -4.48 -0.13
C ALA A 26 -22.50 -5.89 -0.34
N GLU A 27 -23.21 -6.11 -1.45
CA GLU A 27 -23.74 -7.43 -1.82
C GLU A 27 -22.63 -8.47 -2.02
N ALA A 28 -21.54 -8.10 -2.71
CA ALA A 28 -20.40 -8.99 -2.89
C ALA A 28 -19.73 -9.34 -1.56
N LEU A 29 -19.54 -8.35 -0.67
CA LEU A 29 -18.93 -8.58 0.64
C LEU A 29 -19.74 -9.56 1.48
N ILE A 30 -21.07 -9.45 1.48
CA ILE A 30 -21.95 -10.38 2.19
C ILE A 30 -21.91 -11.77 1.55
N ARG A 31 -22.10 -11.83 0.22
CA ARG A 31 -22.16 -13.09 -0.53
C ARG A 31 -20.90 -13.93 -0.35
N GLU A 32 -19.73 -13.29 -0.35
CA GLU A 32 -18.44 -13.96 -0.23
C GLU A 32 -17.96 -14.13 1.23
N GLY A 33 -18.85 -13.94 2.22
CA GLY A 33 -18.57 -14.23 3.64
C GLY A 33 -17.74 -13.18 4.39
N GLY A 34 -17.53 -11.99 3.80
CA GLY A 34 -16.80 -10.88 4.41
C GLY A 34 -17.66 -9.87 5.17
N GLN A 35 -18.95 -10.16 5.42
CA GLN A 35 -19.90 -9.24 6.05
C GLN A 35 -19.44 -8.64 7.39
N TRP A 36 -18.62 -9.36 8.14
CA TRP A 36 -18.07 -8.88 9.41
C TRP A 36 -17.14 -7.67 9.23
N GLY A 37 -16.58 -7.46 8.04
CA GLY A 37 -15.70 -6.35 7.72
C GLY A 37 -16.42 -5.14 7.10
N ALA A 38 -17.75 -5.14 7.04
CA ALA A 38 -18.53 -4.08 6.39
C ALA A 38 -18.23 -2.69 6.97
N ASP A 39 -18.19 -2.55 8.29
CA ASP A 39 -17.86 -1.29 8.95
C ASP A 39 -16.42 -0.86 8.68
N GLU A 40 -15.47 -1.80 8.66
CA GLU A 40 -14.06 -1.51 8.37
C GLU A 40 -13.85 -1.06 6.90
N VAL A 41 -14.66 -1.57 5.97
CA VAL A 41 -14.67 -1.14 4.56
C VAL A 41 -15.34 0.23 4.42
N ALA A 42 -16.44 0.46 5.14
CA ALA A 42 -17.16 1.73 5.14
C ALA A 42 -16.31 2.88 5.71
N GLU A 43 -15.60 2.65 6.81
CA GLU A 43 -14.68 3.61 7.42
C GLU A 43 -13.54 3.99 6.46
N LEU A 44 -12.88 2.98 5.88
CA LEU A 44 -11.78 3.21 4.94
C LEU A 44 -12.25 3.91 3.66
N GLY A 45 -13.44 3.56 3.16
CA GLY A 45 -14.05 4.23 2.01
C GLY A 45 -14.35 5.70 2.30
N ALA A 46 -14.93 6.02 3.47
CA ALA A 46 -15.19 7.40 3.85
C ALA A 46 -13.89 8.22 3.89
N LEU A 47 -12.81 7.65 4.44
CA LEU A 47 -11.50 8.29 4.44
C LEU A 47 -10.96 8.48 3.01
N ALA A 48 -11.05 7.46 2.15
CA ALA A 48 -10.58 7.52 0.76
C ALA A 48 -11.23 8.64 -0.05
N GLY A 49 -12.52 8.92 0.20
CA GLY A 49 -13.27 9.97 -0.47
C GLY A 49 -13.05 11.38 0.08
N SER A 50 -12.42 11.52 1.25
CA SER A 50 -12.19 12.83 1.88
C SER A 50 -11.23 13.71 1.07
N ALA A 51 -11.42 15.03 1.15
CA ALA A 51 -10.46 15.99 0.60
C ALA A 51 -9.02 15.77 1.10
N THR A 52 -8.86 15.32 2.35
CA THR A 52 -7.56 15.02 2.96
C THR A 52 -6.83 13.88 2.24
N ALA A 53 -7.49 12.73 2.02
CA ALA A 53 -6.86 11.60 1.34
C ALA A 53 -6.58 11.91 -0.14
N GLN A 54 -7.49 12.62 -0.81
CA GLN A 54 -7.26 13.10 -2.17
C GLN A 54 -6.05 14.03 -2.24
N ARG A 55 -5.90 14.94 -1.27
CA ARG A 55 -4.72 15.81 -1.17
C ARG A 55 -3.43 15.05 -0.93
N TRP A 56 -3.46 13.98 -0.12
CA TRP A 56 -2.29 13.12 0.04
C TRP A 56 -1.89 12.46 -1.28
N GLY A 57 -2.85 11.93 -2.02
CA GLY A 57 -2.59 11.33 -3.32
C GLY A 57 -1.99 12.32 -4.31
N GLU A 58 -2.57 13.50 -4.41
CA GLU A 58 -2.08 14.59 -5.26
C GLU A 58 -0.63 14.98 -4.92
N LEU A 59 -0.30 15.08 -3.62
CA LEU A 59 1.04 15.42 -3.16
C LEU A 59 2.06 14.30 -3.44
N ALA A 60 1.70 13.05 -3.15
CA ALA A 60 2.56 11.90 -3.40
C ALA A 60 2.89 11.74 -4.90
N ASP A 61 1.93 11.98 -5.79
CA ASP A 61 2.14 11.94 -7.24
C ASP A 61 2.95 13.14 -7.76
N ARG A 62 2.62 14.35 -7.28
CA ARG A 62 3.31 15.58 -7.69
C ARG A 62 4.77 15.57 -7.24
N ASN A 63 5.03 15.21 -6.00
CA ASN A 63 6.33 15.26 -5.36
C ASN A 63 7.00 13.88 -5.47
N ARG A 64 7.55 13.61 -6.66
CA ARG A 64 8.17 12.32 -6.97
C ARG A 64 9.31 11.96 -6.00
N PRO A 65 9.49 10.66 -5.69
CA PRO A 65 10.55 10.22 -4.81
C PRO A 65 11.94 10.57 -5.34
N VAL A 66 12.86 10.94 -4.44
CA VAL A 66 14.23 11.35 -4.79
C VAL A 66 15.23 10.31 -4.32
N LEU A 67 15.97 9.71 -5.26
CA LEU A 67 17.07 8.82 -4.96
C LEU A 67 18.29 9.63 -4.46
N ARG A 68 18.71 9.35 -3.23
CA ARG A 68 19.93 9.86 -2.60
C ARG A 68 20.98 8.75 -2.61
N THR A 69 21.86 8.78 -3.61
CA THR A 69 22.94 7.77 -3.68
C THR A 69 24.04 8.03 -2.65
N HIS A 70 24.34 9.30 -2.35
CA HIS A 70 25.40 9.71 -1.43
C HIS A 70 24.94 10.82 -0.48
N ASP A 71 25.54 10.88 0.70
CA ASP A 71 25.41 11.99 1.65
C ASP A 71 26.22 13.23 1.22
N ARG A 72 26.13 14.30 2.01
CA ARG A 72 26.85 15.56 1.74
C ARG A 72 28.38 15.47 1.82
N TYR A 73 28.91 14.37 2.37
CA TYR A 73 30.34 14.13 2.54
C TYR A 73 30.89 13.15 1.50
N GLY A 74 30.03 12.58 0.66
CA GLY A 74 30.40 11.62 -0.38
C GLY A 74 30.36 10.16 0.07
N HIS A 75 29.78 9.84 1.23
CA HIS A 75 29.52 8.45 1.61
C HIS A 75 28.27 7.93 0.90
N ARG A 76 28.31 6.69 0.42
CA ARG A 76 27.16 6.03 -0.20
C ARG A 76 26.09 5.72 0.85
N VAL A 77 24.82 6.04 0.57
CA VAL A 77 23.67 5.79 1.46
C VAL A 77 22.51 5.01 0.81
N ASP A 78 22.34 5.12 -0.52
CA ASP A 78 21.31 4.40 -1.30
C ASP A 78 19.86 4.55 -0.76
N GLU A 79 19.50 5.76 -0.33
CA GLU A 79 18.18 6.06 0.24
C GLU A 79 17.20 6.64 -0.80
N VAL A 80 15.91 6.44 -0.59
CA VAL A 80 14.86 7.10 -1.39
C VAL A 80 14.00 7.96 -0.46
N GLU A 81 14.03 9.26 -0.71
CA GLU A 81 13.25 10.25 0.03
C GLU A 81 11.87 10.40 -0.62
N TYR A 82 10.80 10.30 0.19
CA TYR A 82 9.41 10.44 -0.23
C TYR A 82 8.77 11.69 0.38
N ASP A 83 7.73 12.21 -0.27
CA ASP A 83 6.88 13.23 0.34
C ASP A 83 6.16 12.68 1.59
N PRO A 84 5.98 13.47 2.67
CA PRO A 84 5.24 13.04 3.85
C PRO A 84 3.85 12.46 3.56
N ALA A 85 3.16 12.93 2.50
CA ALA A 85 1.87 12.41 2.08
C ALA A 85 1.92 10.92 1.69
N TYR A 86 3.02 10.46 1.09
CA TYR A 86 3.22 9.03 0.81
C TYR A 86 3.21 8.19 2.10
N HIS A 87 3.85 8.70 3.15
CA HIS A 87 3.88 8.02 4.43
C HIS A 87 2.51 7.97 5.13
N GLU A 88 1.66 8.98 4.95
CA GLU A 88 0.25 8.92 5.39
C GLU A 88 -0.54 7.84 4.64
N LEU A 89 -0.40 7.77 3.32
CA LEU A 89 -1.05 6.74 2.50
C LEU A 89 -0.63 5.33 2.94
N MET A 90 0.68 5.11 3.14
CA MET A 90 1.23 3.85 3.63
C MET A 90 0.74 3.52 5.03
N ARG A 91 0.69 4.49 5.95
CA ARG A 91 0.21 4.29 7.32
C ARG A 91 -1.24 3.84 7.36
N VAL A 92 -2.11 4.45 6.56
CA VAL A 92 -3.51 4.05 6.44
C VAL A 92 -3.62 2.64 5.86
N ALA A 93 -2.98 2.37 4.72
CA ALA A 93 -3.06 1.06 4.07
C ALA A 93 -2.54 -0.08 4.96
N VAL A 94 -1.44 0.15 5.67
CA VAL A 94 -0.85 -0.81 6.61
C VAL A 94 -1.74 -1.00 7.85
N GLY A 95 -2.20 0.09 8.47
CA GLY A 95 -3.07 0.07 9.64
C GLY A 95 -4.40 -0.65 9.39
N HIS A 96 -5.03 -0.39 8.24
CA HIS A 96 -6.24 -1.09 7.81
C HIS A 96 -5.98 -2.54 7.35
N GLY A 97 -4.71 -2.96 7.25
CA GLY A 97 -4.29 -4.34 7.06
C GLY A 97 -4.18 -4.78 5.60
N LEU A 98 -4.16 -3.86 4.64
CA LEU A 98 -4.19 -4.19 3.20
C LEU A 98 -2.93 -4.95 2.74
N HIS A 99 -1.82 -4.74 3.46
CA HIS A 99 -0.48 -5.16 3.08
C HIS A 99 -0.13 -6.62 3.40
N ALA A 100 -0.78 -7.28 4.37
CA ALA A 100 -0.58 -8.72 4.66
C ALA A 100 -1.37 -9.23 5.88
N ALA A 101 -1.99 -8.36 6.68
CA ALA A 101 -2.73 -8.76 7.88
C ALA A 101 -3.70 -9.96 7.72
N PRO A 102 -4.39 -10.19 6.58
CA PRO A 102 -5.23 -11.37 6.40
C PRO A 102 -4.51 -12.71 6.57
N TRP A 103 -3.19 -12.77 6.36
CA TRP A 103 -2.42 -14.00 6.56
C TRP A 103 -2.29 -14.42 8.03
N ALA A 104 -2.54 -13.49 8.96
CA ALA A 104 -2.58 -13.70 10.40
C ALA A 104 -4.01 -13.63 10.98
N ASP A 105 -5.03 -13.57 10.11
CA ASP A 105 -6.44 -13.46 10.50
C ASP A 105 -7.17 -14.77 10.17
N GLU A 106 -7.55 -15.51 11.21
CA GLU A 106 -8.22 -16.81 11.05
C GLU A 106 -9.70 -16.69 10.67
N ARG A 107 -10.27 -15.47 10.65
CA ARG A 107 -11.67 -15.27 10.28
C ARG A 107 -11.90 -15.63 8.82
N SER A 108 -12.92 -16.46 8.56
CA SER A 108 -13.39 -16.72 7.21
C SER A 108 -13.71 -15.41 6.49
N GLY A 109 -13.28 -15.28 5.23
CA GLY A 109 -13.48 -14.05 4.45
C GLY A 109 -12.44 -12.94 4.70
N ALA A 110 -11.38 -13.13 5.49
CA ALA A 110 -10.34 -12.11 5.70
C ALA A 110 -9.72 -11.58 4.40
N HIS A 111 -9.46 -12.47 3.44
CA HIS A 111 -8.96 -12.07 2.12
C HIS A 111 -10.02 -11.32 1.28
N VAL A 112 -11.31 -11.63 1.46
CA VAL A 112 -12.44 -10.93 0.82
C VAL A 112 -12.57 -9.52 1.37
N VAL A 113 -12.53 -9.36 2.70
CA VAL A 113 -12.55 -8.05 3.36
C VAL A 113 -11.34 -7.22 2.91
N ARG A 114 -10.15 -7.80 2.82
CA ARG A 114 -8.97 -7.13 2.27
C ARG A 114 -9.16 -6.70 0.82
N ALA A 115 -9.77 -7.54 -0.03
CA ALA A 115 -10.07 -7.19 -1.41
C ALA A 115 -11.05 -5.99 -1.48
N ALA A 116 -12.13 -6.01 -0.69
CA ALA A 116 -13.08 -4.91 -0.60
C ALA A 116 -12.41 -3.61 -0.12
N LYS A 117 -11.60 -3.65 0.94
CA LYS A 117 -10.80 -2.52 1.42
C LYS A 117 -9.88 -1.95 0.34
N THR A 118 -9.20 -2.83 -0.40
CA THR A 118 -8.31 -2.42 -1.50
C THR A 118 -9.09 -1.76 -2.64
N SER A 119 -10.33 -2.20 -2.90
CA SER A 119 -11.17 -1.59 -3.96
C SER A 119 -11.70 -0.20 -3.61
N VAL A 120 -11.82 0.14 -2.32
CA VAL A 120 -12.30 1.47 -1.87
C VAL A 120 -11.17 2.43 -1.56
N TRP A 121 -9.97 1.92 -1.23
CA TRP A 121 -8.79 2.73 -0.95
C TRP A 121 -8.05 3.08 -2.24
N THR A 122 -8.59 4.06 -2.96
CA THR A 122 -8.07 4.50 -4.26
C THR A 122 -7.59 5.97 -4.32
N PRO A 123 -7.12 6.62 -3.24
CA PRO A 123 -6.68 8.02 -3.34
C PRO A 123 -5.43 8.19 -4.22
N GLU A 124 -4.59 7.15 -4.32
CA GLU A 124 -3.36 7.14 -5.10
C GLU A 124 -2.95 5.68 -5.39
N PRO A 125 -2.70 5.26 -6.63
CA PRO A 125 -2.47 3.84 -6.95
C PRO A 125 -1.01 3.36 -6.75
N GLY A 126 -0.02 4.24 -6.78
CA GLY A 126 1.40 3.94 -6.68
C GLY A 126 1.81 3.32 -5.35
N HIS A 127 1.32 3.82 -4.22
CA HIS A 127 1.61 3.25 -2.91
C HIS A 127 0.97 1.86 -2.71
N ILE A 128 -0.01 1.45 -3.54
CA ILE A 128 -0.56 0.10 -3.52
C ILE A 128 0.45 -0.94 -4.01
N CYS A 129 1.50 -0.53 -4.73
CA CYS A 129 2.58 -1.40 -5.18
C CYS A 129 3.27 -2.14 -4.01
N PRO A 130 3.91 -1.47 -3.03
CA PRO A 130 4.50 -2.15 -1.87
C PRO A 130 3.46 -2.88 -1.01
N ILE A 131 2.23 -2.38 -0.91
CA ILE A 131 1.14 -3.05 -0.18
C ILE A 131 0.81 -4.40 -0.82
N SER A 132 0.74 -4.47 -2.15
CA SER A 132 0.42 -5.70 -2.87
C SER A 132 1.60 -6.67 -2.90
N MET A 133 2.83 -6.17 -3.04
CA MET A 133 4.03 -7.01 -2.97
C MET A 133 4.19 -7.65 -1.59
N THR A 134 3.96 -6.88 -0.52
CA THR A 134 3.99 -7.38 0.85
C THR A 134 2.92 -8.46 1.08
N TYR A 135 1.74 -8.30 0.48
CA TYR A 135 0.68 -9.29 0.62
C TYR A 135 1.04 -10.59 -0.11
N ALA A 136 1.65 -10.47 -1.29
CA ALA A 136 1.98 -11.60 -2.14
C ALA A 136 3.24 -12.37 -1.72
N VAL A 137 4.13 -11.78 -0.91
CA VAL A 137 5.38 -12.47 -0.51
C VAL A 137 5.15 -13.56 0.53
N VAL A 138 4.11 -13.46 1.37
CA VAL A 138 3.92 -14.36 2.52
C VAL A 138 3.87 -15.85 2.13
N PRO A 139 3.11 -16.28 1.09
CA PRO A 139 3.15 -17.67 0.64
C PRO A 139 4.53 -18.14 0.18
N ALA A 140 5.30 -17.28 -0.48
CA ALA A 140 6.66 -17.62 -0.91
C ALA A 140 7.60 -17.76 0.30
N LEU A 141 7.53 -16.84 1.26
CA LEU A 141 8.31 -16.86 2.50
C LEU A 141 8.10 -18.16 3.29
N ARG A 142 6.87 -18.68 3.36
CA ARG A 142 6.53 -19.93 4.07
C ARG A 142 7.25 -21.18 3.52
N HIS A 143 7.87 -21.11 2.34
CA HIS A 143 8.74 -22.19 1.83
C HIS A 143 10.07 -22.30 2.60
N ASN A 144 10.39 -21.34 3.45
CA ASN A 144 11.45 -21.42 4.44
C ASN A 144 10.87 -21.17 5.84
N PRO A 145 10.54 -22.22 6.62
CA PRO A 145 9.89 -22.08 7.92
C PRO A 145 10.69 -21.27 8.95
N GLU A 146 12.03 -21.35 8.91
CA GLU A 146 12.89 -20.61 9.84
C GLU A 146 12.80 -19.10 9.60
N LEU A 147 12.83 -18.68 8.33
CA LEU A 147 12.65 -17.27 7.98
C LEU A 147 11.21 -16.82 8.21
N ALA A 148 10.21 -17.65 7.90
CA ALA A 148 8.81 -17.32 8.12
C ALA A 148 8.50 -17.05 9.60
N ALA A 149 9.05 -17.85 10.52
CA ALA A 149 8.90 -17.66 11.96
C ALA A 149 9.42 -16.29 12.45
N VAL A 150 10.39 -15.70 11.75
CA VAL A 150 10.96 -14.40 12.07
C VAL A 150 10.22 -13.25 11.38
N TYR A 151 9.99 -13.36 10.07
CA TYR A 151 9.55 -12.23 9.25
C TYR A 151 8.04 -12.15 9.06
N GLU A 152 7.31 -13.26 9.06
CA GLU A 152 5.86 -13.23 8.85
C GLU A 152 5.10 -12.42 9.92
N PRO A 153 5.43 -12.51 11.23
CA PRO A 153 4.80 -11.66 12.23
C PRO A 153 5.02 -10.15 12.00
N LEU A 154 6.19 -9.78 11.45
CA LEU A 154 6.51 -8.38 11.15
C LEU A 154 5.85 -7.91 9.85
N LEU A 155 5.73 -8.78 8.85
CA LEU A 155 5.04 -8.49 7.59
C LEU A 155 3.53 -8.40 7.77
N THR A 156 2.95 -9.12 8.73
CA THR A 156 1.50 -9.09 9.03
C THR A 156 1.12 -8.02 10.07
N SER A 157 2.11 -7.35 10.66
CA SER A 157 1.93 -6.27 11.63
C SER A 157 1.21 -5.06 11.04
N ARG A 158 0.23 -4.51 11.76
CA ARG A 158 -0.51 -3.30 11.33
C ARG A 158 0.25 -1.98 11.61
N ALA A 159 1.53 -2.05 11.97
CA ALA A 159 2.35 -0.88 12.23
C ALA A 159 3.20 -0.52 11.00
N TYR A 160 2.97 0.66 10.42
CA TYR A 160 3.85 1.21 9.39
C TYR A 160 5.07 1.84 10.03
N ASP A 161 6.25 1.34 9.66
CA ASP A 161 7.54 1.81 10.16
C ASP A 161 8.42 2.22 8.96
N PRO A 162 8.59 3.54 8.70
CA PRO A 162 9.41 4.03 7.60
C PRO A 162 10.91 4.06 7.92
N GLU A 163 11.32 3.77 9.16
CA GLU A 163 12.69 3.99 9.61
C GLU A 163 13.68 3.01 8.96
N LEU A 164 14.86 3.51 8.64
CA LEU A 164 15.96 2.70 8.12
C LEU A 164 16.67 2.02 9.29
N ALA A 165 16.19 0.84 9.65
CA ALA A 165 16.72 0.04 10.74
C ALA A 165 16.87 -1.43 10.34
N VAL A 166 17.55 -2.21 11.18
CA VAL A 166 17.64 -3.66 11.03
C VAL A 166 16.21 -4.23 10.97
N PRO A 167 15.84 -5.02 9.95
CA PRO A 167 14.45 -5.43 9.75
C PRO A 167 13.80 -6.08 10.99
N THR A 168 14.55 -6.90 11.73
CA THR A 168 14.05 -7.60 12.92
C THR A 168 13.88 -6.70 14.16
N THR A 169 14.32 -5.45 14.11
CA THR A 169 14.11 -4.47 15.19
C THR A 169 12.95 -3.51 14.92
N LYS A 170 12.32 -3.61 13.74
CA LYS A 170 11.20 -2.75 13.33
C LYS A 170 9.87 -3.24 13.88
N THR A 171 8.87 -2.36 13.97
CA THR A 171 7.53 -2.73 14.43
C THR A 171 6.67 -3.36 13.33
N GLY A 172 7.05 -3.19 12.07
CA GLY A 172 6.42 -3.80 10.91
C GLY A 172 7.30 -3.69 9.67
N LEU A 173 7.04 -4.55 8.68
CA LEU A 173 7.84 -4.64 7.47
C LEU A 173 6.97 -4.52 6.21
N THR A 174 7.59 -4.00 5.16
CA THR A 174 7.13 -4.13 3.78
C THR A 174 8.14 -4.94 2.99
N ALA A 175 7.69 -5.60 1.93
CA ALA A 175 8.54 -6.39 1.04
C ALA A 175 8.39 -5.96 -0.42
N GLY A 176 9.48 -6.05 -1.16
CA GLY A 176 9.53 -5.86 -2.61
C GLY A 176 9.77 -7.18 -3.35
N MET A 177 9.75 -7.11 -4.68
CA MET A 177 10.06 -8.22 -5.57
C MET A 177 11.07 -7.77 -6.62
N SER A 178 12.21 -8.45 -6.68
CA SER A 178 13.27 -8.17 -7.65
C SER A 178 13.48 -9.41 -8.51
N MET A 179 12.81 -9.44 -9.67
CA MET A 179 12.85 -10.57 -10.61
C MET A 179 13.39 -10.15 -11.98
N THR A 180 13.01 -8.96 -12.46
CA THR A 180 13.37 -8.48 -13.79
C THR A 180 14.82 -8.03 -13.85
N GLU A 181 15.55 -8.51 -14.86
CA GLU A 181 16.87 -8.02 -15.23
C GLU A 181 16.81 -7.33 -16.61
N LYS A 182 17.91 -6.69 -17.04
CA LYS A 182 17.97 -5.90 -18.29
C LYS A 182 17.59 -6.71 -19.53
N GLN A 183 17.91 -8.00 -19.55
CA GLN A 183 17.69 -8.92 -20.66
C GLN A 183 16.27 -9.51 -20.70
N GLY A 184 15.47 -9.36 -19.63
CA GLY A 184 14.10 -9.88 -19.62
C GLY A 184 13.41 -9.83 -18.27
N GLY A 185 12.11 -9.55 -18.29
CA GLY A 185 11.21 -9.69 -17.13
C GLY A 185 10.31 -10.93 -17.21
N SER A 186 9.88 -11.32 -18.41
CA SER A 186 9.01 -12.49 -18.60
C SER A 186 9.77 -13.81 -18.51
N ASP A 187 10.96 -13.90 -19.14
CA ASP A 187 11.81 -15.07 -19.05
C ASP A 187 12.83 -14.93 -17.92
N VAL A 188 12.38 -15.21 -16.70
CA VAL A 188 13.22 -15.16 -15.50
C VAL A 188 14.34 -16.21 -15.50
N ARG A 189 14.29 -17.23 -16.37
CA ARG A 189 15.37 -18.22 -16.50
C ARG A 189 16.60 -17.65 -17.19
N ALA A 190 16.46 -16.55 -17.92
CA ALA A 190 17.56 -15.84 -18.53
C ALA A 190 18.32 -14.95 -17.53
N GLY A 191 17.95 -14.96 -16.23
CA GLY A 191 18.63 -14.22 -15.16
C GLY A 191 20.12 -14.55 -15.05
N THR A 192 20.93 -13.54 -14.79
CA THR A 192 22.39 -13.62 -14.73
C THR A 192 22.96 -13.28 -13.36
N THR A 193 22.11 -12.87 -12.40
CA THR A 193 22.50 -12.74 -10.99
C THR A 193 22.88 -14.11 -10.41
N GLU A 194 24.12 -14.25 -9.95
CA GLU A 194 24.64 -15.48 -9.35
C GLU A 194 24.61 -15.41 -7.81
N ALA A 195 24.25 -16.53 -7.17
CA ALA A 195 24.37 -16.72 -5.73
C ALA A 195 25.38 -17.85 -5.45
N ILE A 196 26.41 -17.54 -4.66
CA ILE A 196 27.48 -18.49 -4.29
C ILE A 196 27.38 -18.86 -2.80
N PRO A 197 27.59 -20.14 -2.42
CA PRO A 197 27.62 -20.57 -1.02
C PRO A 197 28.74 -19.94 -0.18
#